data_AF-A0A381QL14-F1
#
_entry.id   AF-A0A381QL14-F1
#
_cell.length_a   1.000
_cell.length_b   1.000
_cell.length_c   1.000
_cell.angle_alpha   90.00
_cell.angle_beta   90.00
_cell.angle_gamma   90.00
#
_symmetry.space_group_name_H-M   'P 1'
#
loop_
_entity.id
_entity.type
_entity.pdbx_description
1 polymer ?
#
loop_
_entity_poly.entity_id
_entity_poly.type
_entity_poly.pdbx_seq_one_letter_code
_entity_poly.pdbx_strand_id
1 'polypeptide(L)'
;MIGISLSLFLITALAMLDGRLFPSGIEGEAITESPLAVIVAVLAIVTAAFALLLNVAKDWPHNSLPIDKWFSREKEGAMRLRLEEEMEDASIANLGSSWARMEMKHLESKHSEEE
;
A
#
# COMPACT_ATOMS: atom_id res chain seq x y z
N MET A 1 3.27 9.40 3.97
CA MET A 1 3.68 8.48 5.06
C MET A 1 4.78 9.08 5.95
N ILE A 2 5.85 9.65 5.38
CA ILE A 2 6.94 10.27 6.16
C ILE A 2 6.43 11.35 7.13
N GLY A 3 5.53 12.24 6.68
CA GLY A 3 4.96 13.28 7.56
C GLY A 3 4.15 12.72 8.74
N ILE A 4 3.40 11.62 8.55
CA ILE A 4 2.65 10.97 9.64
C ILE A 4 3.61 10.33 10.63
N SER A 5 4.61 9.59 10.12
CA SER A 5 5.64 8.97 10.97
C SER A 5 6.39 10.02 11.79
N LEU A 6 6.77 11.15 11.18
CA LEU A 6 7.44 12.26 11.86
C LEU A 6 6.59 12.85 12.99
N SER A 7 5.31 13.12 12.74
CA SER A 7 4.39 13.62 13.76
C SER A 7 4.22 12.64 14.91
N LEU A 8 4.10 11.33 14.61
CA LEU A 8 4.00 10.29 15.65
C LEU A 8 5.27 10.20 16.48
N PHE A 9 6.45 10.24 15.85
CA PHE A 9 7.72 10.28 16.58
C PHE A 9 7.85 11.49 17.50
N LEU A 10 7.39 12.67 17.05
CA LEU A 10 7.41 13.87 17.87
C LEU A 10 6.50 13.74 19.10
N ILE A 11 5.30 13.20 18.93
CA ILE A 11 4.38 12.93 20.05
C ILE A 11 4.98 11.88 21.00
N THR A 12 5.60 10.83 20.48
CA THR A 12 6.30 9.83 21.29
C THR A 12 7.46 10.46 22.08
N ALA A 13 8.25 11.34 21.48
CA ALA A 13 9.34 12.04 22.17
C ALA A 13 8.82 12.94 23.30
N LEU A 14 7.71 13.65 23.09
CA LEU A 14 7.06 14.44 24.14
C LEU A 14 6.55 13.55 25.28
N ALA A 15 5.93 12.41 24.96
CA ALA A 15 5.48 11.45 25.96
C ALA A 15 6.65 10.82 26.75
N MET A 16 7.84 10.70 26.15
CA MET A 16 9.06 10.30 26.86
C MET A 16 9.54 11.40 27.81
N LEU A 17 9.52 12.66 27.37
CA LEU A 17 9.92 13.82 28.18
C LEU A 17 9.02 14.00 29.41
N ASP A 18 7.71 13.78 29.25
CA ASP A 18 6.72 13.83 30.32
C ASP A 18 6.79 12.63 31.29
N GLY A 19 7.69 11.65 31.07
CA GLY A 19 7.81 10.45 31.91
C GLY A 19 6.66 9.44 31.76
N ARG A 20 5.79 9.62 30.76
CA ARG A 20 4.61 8.78 30.51
C ARG A 20 4.94 7.42 29.89
N LEU A 21 6.11 7.31 29.26
CA LEU A 21 6.60 6.10 28.59
C LEU A 21 7.61 5.30 29.41
N PHE A 22 8.43 5.99 30.20
CA PHE A 22 9.36 5.37 31.14
C PHE A 22 9.17 6.08 32.49
N PRO A 23 8.61 5.42 33.51
CA PRO A 23 8.53 6.02 34.83
C PRO A 23 9.96 6.33 35.28
N SER A 24 10.22 7.60 35.61
CA SER A 24 11.50 8.02 36.20
C SER A 24 11.54 7.51 37.64
N GLY A 25 11.83 6.23 37.82
CA GLY A 25 11.89 5.58 39.12
C GLY A 25 12.64 4.26 39.01
N ILE A 26 13.78 4.16 39.69
CA ILE A 26 14.53 2.93 39.90
C ILE A 26 13.77 2.07 40.92
N GLU A 27 12.51 1.72 40.68
CA GLU A 27 11.75 0.82 41.56
C GLU A 27 10.80 -0.03 40.70
N GLY A 28 11.31 -1.20 40.30
CA GLY A 28 10.63 -2.51 40.33
C GLY A 28 9.30 -2.76 39.58
N GLU A 29 8.47 -1.76 39.30
CA GLU A 29 7.14 -1.96 38.74
C GLU A 29 7.00 -1.14 37.46
N ALA A 30 7.36 -1.77 36.34
CA ALA A 30 7.13 -1.27 35.00
C ALA A 30 5.64 -1.39 34.65
N ILE A 31 4.78 -0.67 35.37
CA ILE A 31 3.39 -0.47 34.97
C ILE A 31 3.38 0.81 34.15
N THR A 32 3.21 0.68 32.84
CA THR A 32 3.05 1.83 31.95
C THR A 32 1.82 2.62 32.37
N GLU A 33 2.02 3.79 32.98
CA GLU A 33 0.96 4.70 33.47
C GLU A 33 -0.05 5.07 32.37
N SER A 34 0.37 5.03 31.09
CA SER A 34 -0.48 5.40 29.97
C SER A 34 -0.41 4.38 28.81
N PRO A 35 -1.39 3.46 28.67
CA PRO A 35 -1.42 2.51 27.56
C PRO A 35 -1.51 3.22 26.19
N LEU A 36 -2.09 4.42 26.15
CA LEU A 36 -2.17 5.23 24.94
C LEU A 36 -0.78 5.64 24.42
N ALA A 37 0.13 6.07 25.29
CA ALA A 37 1.47 6.50 24.87
C ALA A 37 2.24 5.33 24.24
N VAL A 38 2.11 4.13 24.81
CA VAL A 38 2.70 2.90 24.26
C VAL A 38 2.13 2.60 22.87
N ILE A 39 0.81 2.67 22.70
CA ILE A 39 0.15 2.45 21.40
C ILE A 39 0.68 3.45 20.35
N VAL A 40 0.80 4.73 20.71
CA VAL A 40 1.33 5.76 19.80
C VAL A 40 2.79 5.47 19.43
N ALA A 41 3.61 5.05 20.39
CA ALA A 41 5.01 4.66 20.12
C ALA A 41 5.10 3.44 19.18
N VAL A 42 4.28 2.42 19.39
CA VAL A 42 4.20 1.26 18.51
C VAL A 42 3.76 1.66 17.10
N LEU A 43 2.73 2.53 16.98
CA LEU A 43 2.29 3.05 15.68
C LEU A 43 3.37 3.87 14.98
N ALA A 44 4.17 4.65 15.72
CA ALA A 44 5.30 5.38 15.14
C ALA A 44 6.30 4.42 14.49
N ILE A 45 6.64 3.32 15.17
CA ILE A 45 7.56 2.29 14.65
C ILE A 45 6.97 1.59 13.43
N VAL A 46 5.70 1.16 13.49
CA VAL A 46 5.04 0.46 12.38
C VAL A 46 4.95 1.34 11.13
N THR A 47 4.54 2.60 11.29
CA THR A 47 4.45 3.54 10.16
C THR A 47 5.81 3.88 9.58
N ALA A 48 6.86 3.96 10.40
CA ALA A 48 8.24 4.16 9.94
C ALA A 48 8.78 2.95 9.16
N ALA A 49 8.58 1.74 9.69
CA ALA A 49 8.98 0.50 9.02
C ALA A 49 8.26 0.34 7.68
N PHE A 50 6.96 0.66 7.63
CA PHE A 50 6.19 0.64 6.39
C PHE A 50 6.68 1.68 5.38
N ALA A 51 6.99 2.90 5.82
CA ALA A 51 7.56 3.93 4.97
C ALA A 51 8.93 3.52 4.41
N LEU A 52 9.78 2.89 5.21
CA LEU A 52 11.07 2.34 4.75
C LEU A 52 10.88 1.23 3.72
N LEU A 53 9.96 0.30 3.96
CA LEU A 53 9.67 -0.79 3.03
C LEU A 53 9.20 -0.25 1.67
N LEU A 54 8.32 0.75 1.67
CA LEU A 54 7.88 1.43 0.45
C LEU A 54 9.04 2.14 -0.26
N ASN A 55 9.95 2.77 0.48
CA ASN A 55 11.09 3.48 -0.10
C ASN A 55 12.11 2.52 -0.73
N VAL A 56 12.43 1.40 -0.06
CA VAL A 56 13.35 0.37 -0.57
C VAL A 56 12.79 -0.27 -1.84
N ALA A 57 11.51 -0.61 -1.83
CA ALA A 57 10.88 -1.26 -2.98
C ALA A 57 10.18 -0.26 -3.91
N LYS A 58 10.68 0.98 -3.96
CA LYS A 58 10.31 2.01 -4.95
C LYS A 58 10.83 1.68 -6.35
N ASP A 59 12.02 1.09 -6.41
CA ASP A 59 12.69 0.77 -7.68
C ASP A 59 12.41 -0.68 -8.14
N TRP A 60 11.52 -1.39 -7.44
CA TRP A 60 11.12 -2.75 -7.79
C TRP A 60 10.11 -2.75 -8.95
N PRO A 61 10.09 -3.81 -9.77
CA PRO A 61 9.12 -3.93 -10.85
C PRO A 61 7.69 -3.97 -10.27
N HIS A 62 6.77 -3.34 -10.99
CA HIS A 62 5.35 -3.35 -10.63
C HIS A 62 4.82 -4.79 -10.60
N ASN A 63 3.99 -5.11 -9.60
CA ASN A 63 3.42 -6.44 -9.35
C ASN A 63 4.42 -7.47 -8.76
N SER A 64 5.51 -7.00 -8.16
CA SER A 64 6.46 -7.86 -7.45
C SER A 64 6.05 -8.12 -6.00
N LEU A 65 5.24 -7.24 -5.42
CA LEU A 65 4.78 -7.35 -4.04
C LEU A 65 3.28 -7.60 -3.98
N PRO A 66 2.79 -8.43 -3.03
CA PRO A 66 1.35 -8.65 -2.85
C PRO A 66 0.59 -7.37 -2.47
N ILE A 67 1.30 -6.37 -1.95
CA ILE A 67 0.76 -5.06 -1.57
C ILE A 67 0.49 -4.19 -2.81
N ASP A 68 1.10 -4.51 -3.97
CA ASP A 68 0.95 -3.72 -5.20
C ASP A 68 -0.51 -3.68 -5.69
N LYS A 69 -1.33 -4.65 -5.28
CA LYS A 69 -2.78 -4.68 -5.55
C LYS A 69 -3.56 -3.58 -4.82
N TRP A 70 -3.09 -3.14 -3.65
CA TRP A 70 -3.74 -2.08 -2.86
C TRP A 70 -3.03 -0.73 -2.99
N PHE A 71 -1.71 -0.76 -3.13
CA PHE A 71 -0.88 0.43 -3.31
C PHE A 71 -0.09 0.28 -4.60
N SER A 72 -0.59 0.89 -5.67
CA SER A 72 0.20 0.96 -6.89
C SER A 72 1.43 1.84 -6.66
N ARG A 73 2.59 1.26 -6.95
CA ARG A 73 3.91 1.89 -6.87
C ARG A 73 4.40 2.35 -8.23
N GLU A 74 3.54 2.31 -9.24
CA GLU A 74 3.89 2.79 -10.58
C GLU A 74 4.18 4.29 -10.56
N LYS A 75 5.08 4.71 -11.46
CA LYS A 75 5.22 6.14 -11.75
C LYS A 75 3.89 6.66 -12.28
N GLU A 76 3.46 7.82 -11.80
CA GLU A 76 2.17 8.42 -12.14
C GLU A 76 1.87 8.41 -13.65
N GLY A 77 2.86 8.74 -14.49
CA GLY A 77 2.69 8.72 -15.94
C GLY A 77 2.41 7.33 -16.51
N ALA A 78 3.08 6.29 -16.01
CA ALA A 78 2.86 4.91 -16.45
C ALA A 78 1.49 4.38 -15.98
N MET A 79 1.12 4.68 -14.73
CA MET A 79 -0.21 4.36 -14.20
C MET A 79 -1.31 5.02 -15.03
N ARG A 80 -1.15 6.31 -15.37
CA ARG A 80 -2.14 7.05 -16.15
C ARG A 80 -2.33 6.46 -17.54
N LEU A 81 -1.25 6.10 -18.23
CA LEU A 81 -1.32 5.43 -19.53
C LEU A 81 -2.08 4.11 -19.45
N ARG A 82 -1.75 3.26 -18.46
CA ARG A 82 -2.44 1.98 -18.24
C ARG A 82 -3.93 2.17 -17.95
N LEU A 83 -4.28 3.13 -17.09
CA LEU A 83 -5.67 3.44 -16.77
C LEU A 83 -6.44 4.01 -17.95
N GLU A 84 -5.78 4.82 -18.80
CA GLU A 84 -6.39 5.38 -20.01
C GLU A 84 -6.68 4.29 -21.04
N GLU A 85 -5.75 3.34 -21.22
CA GLU A 85 -5.97 2.13 -22.03
C GLU A 85 -7.10 1.26 -21.45
N GLU A 86 -7.09 0.98 -20.14
CA GLU A 86 -8.16 0.25 -19.47
C GLU A 86 -9.53 0.94 -19.62
N MET A 87 -9.56 2.28 -19.61
CA MET A 87 -10.77 3.07 -19.77
C MET A 87 -11.25 3.11 -21.23
N GLU A 88 -10.32 3.14 -22.19
CA GLU A 88 -10.64 3.05 -23.62
C GLU A 88 -11.20 1.66 -23.98
N ASP A 89 -10.62 0.59 -23.44
CA ASP A 89 -11.12 -0.78 -23.63
C ASP A 89 -12.48 -0.99 -22.96
N ALA A 90 -12.70 -0.40 -21.79
CA ALA A 90 -13.99 -0.44 -21.09
C ALA A 90 -15.02 0.54 -21.66
N SER A 91 -14.63 1.41 -22.60
CA SER A 91 -15.52 2.40 -23.19
C SER A 91 -16.67 1.74 -23.94
N ILE A 92 -17.89 2.29 -23.79
CA ILE A 92 -19.10 1.77 -24.43
C ILE A 92 -18.96 1.68 -25.95
N ALA A 93 -18.18 2.58 -26.56
CA ALA A 93 -17.89 2.57 -27.99
C ALA A 93 -17.10 1.30 -28.42
N ASN A 94 -16.25 0.77 -27.56
CA ASN A 94 -15.39 -0.39 -27.82
C ASN A 94 -15.95 -1.71 -27.28
N LEU A 95 -17.01 -1.69 -26.46
CA LEU A 95 -17.64 -2.91 -25.95
C LEU A 95 -18.13 -3.85 -27.07
N GLY A 96 -18.68 -3.30 -28.15
CA GLY A 96 -19.19 -4.10 -29.27
C GLY A 96 -18.07 -4.77 -30.09
N SER A 97 -16.96 -4.06 -30.33
CA SER A 97 -15.81 -4.59 -31.07
C SER A 97 -15.01 -5.58 -30.23
N SER A 98 -14.90 -5.35 -28.92
CA SER A 98 -14.28 -6.27 -27.96
C SER A 98 -15.06 -7.57 -27.83
N TRP A 99 -16.39 -7.51 -27.72
CA TRP A 99 -17.25 -8.70 -27.70
C TRP A 99 -17.14 -9.49 -29.02
N ALA A 100 -17.17 -8.81 -30.17
CA ALA A 100 -17.02 -9.47 -31.46
C ALA A 100 -15.67 -10.23 -31.59
N ARG A 101 -14.58 -9.66 -31.05
CA ARG A 101 -13.27 -10.31 -31.02
C ARG A 101 -13.24 -11.50 -30.06
N MET A 102 -13.89 -11.40 -28.91
CA MET A 102 -14.01 -12.50 -27.95
C MET A 102 -14.80 -13.68 -28.55
N GLU A 103 -15.92 -13.40 -29.22
CA GLU A 103 -16.75 -14.42 -29.84
C GLU A 103 -16.04 -15.12 -31.00
N MET A 104 -15.34 -14.36 -31.84
CA MET A 104 -14.53 -14.95 -32.92
C MET A 104 -13.45 -15.90 -32.39
N LYS A 105 -12.75 -15.53 -31.30
CA LYS A 105 -11.76 -16.39 -30.65
C LYS A 105 -12.37 -17.66 -30.06
N HIS A 106 -13.57 -17.56 -29.47
CA HIS A 106 -14.31 -18.70 -28.96
C HIS A 106 -14.73 -19.66 -30.09
N LEU A 107 -15.16 -19.12 -31.24
CA LEU A 107 -15.50 -19.90 -32.43
C LEU A 107 -14.27 -20.58 -33.05
N GLU A 108 -13.13 -19.88 -33.14
CA GLU A 108 -11.87 -20.47 -33.60
C GLU A 108 -11.39 -21.61 -32.70
N SER A 109 -11.51 -21.48 -31.37
CA SER A 109 -11.13 -22.58 -30.45
C SER A 109 -12.00 -23.82 -30.62
N LYS A 110 -13.30 -23.65 -30.90
CA LYS A 110 -14.19 -24.78 -31.20
C LYS A 110 -13.84 -25.45 -32.51
N HIS A 111 -13.52 -24.66 -33.54
CA HIS A 111 -13.18 -25.20 -34.85
C HIS A 111 -11.86 -25.98 -34.86
N SER A 112 -10.93 -25.65 -33.96
CA SER A 112 -9.67 -26.38 -33.77
C SER A 112 -9.80 -27.68 -32.96
N GLU A 113 -10.94 -27.94 -32.32
CA GLU A 113 -11.22 -29.20 -31.61
C GLU A 113 -11.92 -30.24 -32.50
N GLU A 114 -12.37 -29.84 -33.70
CA GLU A 114 -13.06 -30.71 -34.66
C GLU A 114 -12.14 -31.25 -35.80
N GLU A 115 -10.85 -30.87 -35.81
CA GLU A 115 -9.79 -31.42 -36.68
C GLU A 115 -8.83 -32.35 -35.91
#